data_AF-A0A2T5X6S5-F1
#
_entry.id   AF-A0A2T5X6S5-F1
#
_cell.length_a   1.000
_cell.length_b   1.000
_cell.length_c   1.000
_cell.angle_alpha   90.00
_cell.angle_beta   90.00
_cell.angle_gamma   90.00
#
_symmetry.space_group_name_H-M   'P 1'
#
loop_
_entity.id
_entity.type
_entity.pdbx_description
1 polymer ?
#
loop_
_entity_poly.entity_id
_entity_poly.type
_entity_poly.pdbx_seq_one_letter_code
_entity_poly.pdbx_strand_id
1 'polypeptide(L)'
;MIDWSAFLLVTVASVTFATVIILSFATGVRLLTNAQNVTGKAKKGDQKAVIFEFWNRTGAYALFAVFGTAILYGIYLIVPAFHK
;
A
#
# COMPACT_ATOMS: atom_id res chain seq x y z
N MET A 1 -35.68 -15.63 5.97
CA MET A 1 -34.90 -15.50 7.23
C MET A 1 -33.57 -14.84 6.84
N ILE A 2 -33.02 -13.94 7.67
CA ILE A 2 -31.73 -13.29 7.36
C ILE A 2 -30.64 -14.36 7.23
N ASP A 3 -29.82 -14.24 6.20
CA ASP A 3 -28.62 -15.04 6.05
C ASP A 3 -27.49 -14.42 6.88
N TRP A 4 -27.39 -14.86 8.13
CA TRP A 4 -26.35 -14.42 9.07
C TRP A 4 -24.93 -14.78 8.60
N SER A 5 -24.79 -15.81 7.75
CA SER A 5 -23.50 -16.21 7.20
C SER A 5 -22.98 -15.20 6.19
N ALA A 6 -23.83 -14.76 5.26
CA ALA A 6 -23.49 -13.73 4.27
C ALA A 6 -23.08 -12.41 4.93
N PHE A 7 -23.75 -12.02 6.01
CA PHE A 7 -23.42 -10.81 6.76
C PHE A 7 -22.02 -10.88 7.39
N LEU A 8 -21.67 -11.99 8.03
CA LEU A 8 -20.34 -12.20 8.61
C LEU A 8 -19.25 -12.21 7.53
N LEU A 9 -19.51 -12.83 6.38
CA LEU A 9 -18.56 -12.87 5.26
C LEU A 9 -18.18 -11.45 4.79
N VAL A 10 -19.16 -10.59 4.54
CA VAL A 10 -18.93 -9.21 4.09
C VAL A 10 -18.22 -8.39 5.17
N THR A 11 -18.57 -8.59 6.43
CA THR A 11 -17.93 -7.92 7.57
C THR A 11 -16.45 -8.26 7.64
N VAL A 12 -16.10 -9.55 7.56
CA VAL A 12 -14.70 -9.98 7.57
C VAL A 12 -13.98 -9.50 6.31
N ALA A 13 -14.58 -9.66 5.14
CA ALA A 13 -13.98 -9.23 3.87
C ALA A 13 -13.65 -7.73 3.85
N SER A 14 -14.59 -6.88 4.27
CA SER A 14 -14.39 -5.43 4.32
C SER A 14 -13.34 -5.00 5.34
N VAL A 15 -13.34 -5.58 6.54
CA VAL A 15 -12.35 -5.28 7.58
C VAL A 15 -10.96 -5.73 7.16
N THR A 16 -10.82 -6.94 6.62
CA THR A 16 -9.54 -7.46 6.14
C THR A 16 -8.99 -6.60 5.01
N PHE A 17 -9.84 -6.25 4.03
CA PHE A 17 -9.43 -5.39 2.92
C PHE A 17 -8.97 -4.01 3.41
N ALA A 18 -9.76 -3.35 4.25
CA ALA A 18 -9.40 -2.06 4.82
C ALA A 18 -8.07 -2.13 5.58
N THR A 19 -7.88 -3.15 6.40
CA THR A 19 -6.64 -3.37 7.17
C THR A 19 -5.43 -3.52 6.25
N VAL A 20 -5.53 -4.35 5.21
CA VAL A 20 -4.43 -4.59 4.26
C VAL A 20 -4.03 -3.31 3.54
N ILE A 21 -5.02 -2.54 3.07
CA ILE A 21 -4.78 -1.28 2.34
C ILE A 21 -4.12 -0.24 3.24
N ILE A 22 -4.61 -0.06 4.46
CA ILE A 22 -4.05 0.90 5.43
C ILE A 22 -2.62 0.50 5.82
N LEU A 23 -2.37 -0.79 6.11
CA LEU A 23 -1.04 -1.26 6.48
C LEU A 23 -0.04 -1.14 5.32
N SER A 24 -0.48 -1.39 4.09
CA SER A 24 0.35 -1.22 2.90
C SER A 24 0.78 0.24 2.74
N PHE A 25 -0.16 1.19 2.88
CA PHE A 25 0.13 2.61 2.82
C PHE A 25 1.04 3.08 3.97
N ALA A 26 0.72 2.72 5.21
CA ALA A 26 1.50 3.10 6.39
C ALA A 26 2.93 2.56 6.32
N THR A 27 3.10 1.30 5.91
CA THR A 27 4.41 0.70 5.69
C THR A 27 5.15 1.39 4.54
N GLY A 28 4.47 1.75 3.45
CA GLY A 28 5.04 2.51 2.34
C GLY A 28 5.60 3.86 2.77
N VAL A 29 4.85 4.63 3.57
CA VAL A 29 5.32 5.89 4.16
C VAL A 29 6.55 5.66 5.04
N ARG A 30 6.53 4.62 5.89
CA ARG A 30 7.67 4.30 6.77
C ARG A 30 8.93 3.96 5.98
N LEU A 31 8.82 3.14 4.93
CA LEU A 31 9.94 2.80 4.06
C LEU A 31 10.48 4.04 3.33
N LEU A 32 9.60 4.93 2.86
CA LEU A 32 10.02 6.17 2.19
C LEU A 32 10.81 7.07 3.16
N THR A 33 10.33 7.24 4.39
CA THR A 33 11.02 8.01 5.43
C THR A 33 12.37 7.38 5.78
N ASN A 34 12.46 6.05 5.87
CA ASN A 34 13.73 5.35 6.09
C ASN A 34 14.73 5.64 4.97
N ALA A 35 14.29 5.65 3.71
CA ALA A 35 15.14 5.99 2.57
C ALA A 35 15.62 7.46 2.63
N GLN A 36 14.72 8.38 2.97
CA GLN A 36 15.05 9.81 3.10
C GLN A 36 16.09 10.06 4.21
N ASN A 37 15.99 9.36 5.34
CA ASN A 37 16.92 9.50 6.46
C ASN A 37 18.36 9.08 6.12
N VAL A 38 18.55 8.13 5.20
CA VAL A 38 19.89 7.67 4.79
C VAL A 38 20.41 8.37 3.53
N THR A 39 19.58 9.15 2.83
CA THR A 39 19.92 9.80 1.55
C THR A 39 21.15 10.71 1.69
N GLY A 40 21.31 11.39 2.82
CA GLY A 40 22.49 12.23 3.09
C GLY A 40 23.80 11.45 3.18
N LYS A 41 23.77 10.20 3.66
CA LYS A 41 24.94 9.30 3.72
C LYS A 41 25.21 8.65 2.36
N ALA A 42 24.16 8.27 1.64
CA ALA A 42 24.26 7.72 0.30
C ALA A 42 24.92 8.70 -0.69
N LYS A 43 24.57 9.99 -0.63
CA LYS A 43 25.20 11.05 -1.44
C LYS A 43 26.69 11.26 -1.15
N LYS A 44 27.16 10.86 0.04
CA LYS A 44 28.58 10.91 0.43
C LYS A 44 29.36 9.66 -0.01
N GLY A 45 28.73 8.73 -0.72
CA GLY A 45 29.38 7.53 -1.27
C GLY A 45 29.41 6.31 -0.35
N ASP A 46 28.68 6.32 0.78
CA ASP A 46 28.56 5.13 1.64
C ASP A 46 27.73 4.06 0.93
N GLN A 47 28.39 3.01 0.43
CA GLN A 47 27.77 1.93 -0.34
C GLN A 47 26.62 1.24 0.40
N LYS A 48 26.74 1.05 1.73
CA LYS A 48 25.66 0.40 2.52
C LYS A 48 24.42 1.29 2.59
N ALA A 49 24.62 2.60 2.71
CA ALA A 49 23.53 3.57 2.69
C ALA A 49 22.86 3.66 1.31
N VAL A 50 23.62 3.59 0.22
CA VAL A 50 23.08 3.58 -1.16
C VAL A 50 22.17 2.38 -1.39
N ILE A 51 22.62 1.18 -1.04
CA ILE A 51 21.83 -0.04 -1.22
C ILE A 51 20.58 0.02 -0.35
N PHE A 52 20.71 0.43 0.92
CA PHE A 52 19.58 0.55 1.83
C PHE A 52 18.54 1.58 1.34
N GLU A 53 18.97 2.75 0.87
CA GLU A 53 18.08 3.76 0.28
C GLU A 53 17.29 3.19 -0.89
N PHE A 54 17.97 2.51 -1.82
CA PHE A 54 17.35 1.95 -3.02
C PHE A 54 16.26 0.93 -2.69
N TRP A 55 16.56 -0.03 -1.80
CA TRP A 55 15.58 -1.05 -1.40
C TRP A 55 14.37 -0.45 -0.69
N ASN A 56 14.58 0.47 0.24
CA ASN A 56 13.48 1.10 0.97
C ASN A 56 12.63 1.98 0.04
N ARG A 57 13.26 2.77 -0.85
CA ARG A 57 12.52 3.63 -1.78
C ARG A 57 11.73 2.81 -2.81
N THR A 58 12.33 1.77 -3.37
CA THR A 58 11.64 0.87 -4.31
C THR A 58 10.48 0.14 -3.62
N GLY A 59 10.71 -0.37 -2.40
CA GLY A 59 9.66 -1.01 -1.61
C GLY A 59 8.50 -0.06 -1.28
N ALA A 60 8.80 1.20 -0.94
CA ALA A 60 7.77 2.22 -0.71
C ALA A 60 6.91 2.45 -1.96
N TYR A 61 7.53 2.65 -3.13
CA TYR A 61 6.80 2.83 -4.38
C TYR A 61 5.98 1.62 -4.80
N ALA A 62 6.50 0.41 -4.57
CA ALA A 62 5.72 -0.81 -4.80
C ALA A 62 4.45 -0.86 -3.94
N LEU A 63 4.56 -0.54 -2.64
CA LEU A 63 3.40 -0.50 -1.74
C LEU A 63 2.41 0.60 -2.11
N PHE A 64 2.89 1.77 -2.53
CA PHE A 64 2.01 2.84 -3.01
C PHE A 64 1.32 2.47 -4.33
N ALA A 65 1.98 1.74 -5.22
CA ALA A 65 1.37 1.24 -6.43
C ALA A 65 0.25 0.24 -6.11
N VAL A 66 0.46 -0.70 -5.17
CA VAL A 66 -0.57 -1.63 -4.70
C VAL A 66 -1.76 -0.87 -4.09
N PHE A 67 -1.50 0.11 -3.22
CA PHE A 67 -2.55 0.95 -2.63
C PHE A 67 -3.33 1.74 -3.69
N GLY A 68 -2.62 2.41 -4.60
CA GLY A 68 -3.24 3.22 -5.65
C GLY A 68 -4.07 2.37 -6.62
N THR A 69 -3.55 1.22 -7.05
CA THR A 69 -4.29 0.29 -7.93
C THR A 69 -5.52 -0.28 -7.25
N ALA A 70 -5.46 -0.63 -5.96
CA ALA A 70 -6.62 -1.08 -5.20
C ALA A 70 -7.72 -0.02 -5.11
N ILE A 71 -7.36 1.25 -4.88
CA ILE A 71 -8.33 2.36 -4.89
C ILE A 71 -8.93 2.56 -6.27
N LEU A 72 -8.11 2.58 -7.33
CA LEU A 72 -8.59 2.72 -8.70
C LEU A 72 -9.54 1.59 -9.08
N TYR A 73 -9.25 0.36 -8.66
CA TYR A 73 -10.14 -0.78 -8.86
C TYR A 73 -11.46 -0.63 -8.07
N GLY A 74 -11.40 -0.14 -6.84
CA GLY A 74 -12.60 0.19 -6.08
C GLY A 74 -13.48 1.25 -6.78
N ILE A 75 -12.87 2.32 -7.29
CA ILE A 75 -13.57 3.36 -8.06
C ILE A 75 -14.17 2.77 -9.34
N TYR A 76 -13.41 1.93 -10.06
CA TYR A 76 -13.88 1.24 -11.26
C TYR A 76 -15.17 0.46 -10.97
N LEU A 77 -15.24 -0.26 -9.85
CA LEU A 77 -16.43 -1.04 -9.45
C LEU A 77 -17.61 -0.20 -8.92
N ILE A 78 -17.36 0.97 -8.33
CA ILE A 78 -18.44 1.83 -7.80
C ILE A 78 -19.11 2.63 -8.91
N VAL A 79 -18.34 3.08 -9.91
CA VAL A 79 -18.82 3.99 -10.97
C VAL A 79 -19.31 3.18 -12.18
N PRO A 80 -20.63 3.15 -12.46
CA PRO A 80 -21.20 2.35 -13.57
C PRO A 80 -20.79 2.84 -14.96
N ALA A 81 -20.26 4.06 -15.09
CA ALA A 81 -19.74 4.55 -16.37
C ALA A 81 -18.42 3.87 -16.77
N PHE A 82 -17.68 3.27 -15.82
CA PHE A 82 -16.38 2.66 -16.07
C PHE A 82 -16.45 1.16 -16.36
N HIS A 83 -17.52 0.48 -15.97
CA HIS A 83 -17.73 -0.96 -16.20
C HIS A 83 -19.17 -1.20 -16.66
N LYS A 84 -19.38 -2.13 -17.61
CA LYS A 84 -20.71 -2.51 -18.10
C LYS A 84 -21.25 -3.70 -17.34
#